data_AF-A0A822DM64-F1
#
_entry.id   AF-A0A822DM64-F1
#
_cell.length_a   1.000
_cell.length_b   1.000
_cell.length_c   1.000
_cell.angle_alpha   90.00
_cell.angle_beta   90.00
_cell.angle_gamma   90.00
#
_symmetry.space_group_name_H-M   'P 1'
#
loop_
_entity.id
_entity.type
_entity.pdbx_description
1 polymer ?
#
loop_
_entity_poly.entity_id
_entity_poly.type
_entity_poly.pdbx_seq_one_letter_code
_entity_poly.pdbx_strand_id
1 'polypeptide(L)'
;EFCRDGGRCENMGAEHLKAYQHLPLCKYRRECVSFNSGSAEHCQSYRHCVPMCRFGHFCTKFHDEKHLSEENHPFLQPCSFTPFH
;
A
#
# COMPACT_ATOMS: atom_id res chain seq x y z
N GLU A 1 13.40 9.15 13.02
CA GLU A 1 14.29 9.10 11.83
C GLU A 1 13.45 8.87 10.58
N PHE A 2 13.96 9.15 9.38
CA PHE A 2 13.24 8.83 8.13
C PHE A 2 13.33 7.34 7.79
N CYS A 3 12.28 6.79 7.17
CA CYS A 3 12.27 5.42 6.66
C CYS A 3 13.34 5.25 5.56
N ARG A 4 14.20 4.23 5.70
CA ARG A 4 15.30 3.95 4.76
C ARG A 4 14.82 3.53 3.38
N ASP A 5 13.65 2.90 3.30
CA ASP A 5 13.05 2.49 2.03
C ASP A 5 12.44 3.67 1.25
N GLY A 6 12.31 4.84 1.89
CA GLY A 6 11.87 6.09 1.26
C GLY A 6 10.60 5.91 0.42
N GLY A 7 10.68 6.27 -0.86
CA GLY A 7 9.56 6.19 -1.79
C GLY A 7 9.11 4.77 -2.16
N ARG A 8 9.89 3.75 -1.80
CA ARG A 8 9.64 2.32 -2.04
C ARG A 8 9.16 1.58 -0.78
N CYS A 9 8.96 2.29 0.33
CA CYS A 9 8.48 1.67 1.57
C CYS A 9 7.08 1.07 1.39
N GLU A 10 6.97 -0.25 1.48
CA GLU A 10 5.69 -0.99 1.47
C GLU A 10 5.24 -1.43 2.87
N ASN A 11 6.08 -1.24 3.89
CA ASN A 11 5.77 -1.64 5.26
C ASN A 11 4.71 -0.72 5.89
N MET A 12 3.51 -1.25 6.06
CA MET A 12 2.37 -0.57 6.68
C MET A 12 2.07 -1.08 8.09
N GLY A 13 3.00 -1.81 8.71
CA GLY A 13 2.88 -2.28 10.08
C GLY A 13 2.85 -1.11 11.07
N ALA A 14 1.98 -1.21 12.07
CA ALA A 14 1.78 -0.13 13.04
C ALA A 14 3.06 0.26 13.80
N GLU A 15 3.92 -0.71 14.10
CA GLU A 15 5.21 -0.46 14.76
C GLU A 15 6.17 0.33 13.86
N HIS A 16 6.26 -0.04 12.58
CA HIS A 16 7.09 0.65 11.59
C HIS A 16 6.62 2.08 11.34
N LEU A 17 5.30 2.28 11.14
CA LEU A 17 4.72 3.60 10.91
C LEU A 17 4.82 4.54 12.11
N LYS A 18 4.94 4.00 13.33
CA LYS A 18 5.21 4.79 14.55
C LYS A 18 6.70 5.10 14.72
N ALA A 19 7.58 4.21 14.30
CA ALA A 19 9.02 4.33 14.49
C ALA A 19 9.70 5.30 13.49
N TYR A 20 9.17 5.42 12.27
CA TYR A 20 9.81 6.17 11.20
C TYR A 20 8.90 7.25 10.61
N GLN A 21 9.53 8.33 10.13
CA GLN A 21 8.87 9.35 9.32
C GLN A 21 8.87 8.93 7.86
N HIS A 22 7.74 9.12 7.19
CA HIS A 22 7.55 8.71 5.80
C HIS A 22 7.24 9.90 4.91
N LEU A 23 7.61 9.74 3.64
CA LEU A 23 7.17 10.64 2.59
C LEU A 23 5.64 10.58 2.43
N PRO A 24 5.00 11.66 1.96
CA PRO A 24 3.59 11.65 1.62
C PRO A 24 3.27 10.57 0.58
N LEU A 25 2.05 10.05 0.63
CA LEU A 25 1.56 9.07 -0.33
C LEU A 25 1.41 9.71 -1.72
N CYS A 26 1.94 9.05 -2.74
CA CYS A 26 1.66 9.43 -4.12
C CYS A 26 0.17 9.20 -4.42
N LYS A 27 -0.48 10.18 -5.06
CA LYS A 27 -1.90 10.09 -5.43
C LYS A 27 -2.20 8.91 -6.38
N TYR A 28 -1.20 8.50 -7.17
CA TYR A 28 -1.29 7.38 -8.12
C TYR A 28 -0.77 6.06 -7.54
N ARG A 29 -0.26 6.03 -6.30
CA ARG A 29 0.18 4.81 -5.59
C ARG A 29 1.08 3.93 -6.48
N ARG A 30 0.76 2.64 -6.61
CA ARG A 30 1.53 1.67 -7.43
C ARG A 30 1.36 1.87 -8.95
N GLU A 31 0.31 2.58 -9.37
CA GLU A 31 0.05 2.90 -10.77
C GLU A 31 0.80 4.15 -11.25
N CYS A 32 1.59 4.78 -10.37
CA CYS A 32 2.36 5.97 -10.71
C CYS A 32 3.39 5.67 -11.81
N VAL A 33 3.19 6.28 -12.99
CA VAL A 33 4.09 6.14 -14.13
C VAL A 33 5.51 6.57 -13.78
N SER A 34 5.69 7.71 -13.10
CA SER A 34 7.01 8.22 -12.70
C SER A 34 7.77 7.24 -11.82
N PHE A 35 7.06 6.54 -10.93
CA PHE A 35 7.63 5.47 -10.10
C PHE A 35 8.02 4.25 -10.95
N ASN A 36 7.12 3.79 -11.81
CA ASN A 36 7.33 2.63 -12.67
C ASN A 36 8.43 2.87 -13.72
N SER A 37 8.64 4.11 -14.15
CA SER A 37 9.76 4.52 -15.00
C SER A 37 11.07 4.73 -14.24
N GLY A 38 11.09 4.56 -12.91
CA GLY A 38 12.31 4.65 -12.10
C GLY A 38 12.77 6.06 -11.78
N SER A 39 11.88 7.07 -11.79
CA SER A 39 12.25 8.46 -11.45
C SER A 39 12.68 8.57 -9.98
N ALA A 40 13.99 8.69 -9.77
CA ALA A 40 14.57 8.81 -8.44
C ALA A 40 14.12 10.07 -7.70
N GLU A 41 13.99 11.20 -8.40
CA GLU A 41 13.51 12.46 -7.83
C GLU A 41 12.08 12.32 -7.29
N HIS A 42 11.21 11.68 -8.08
CA HIS A 42 9.83 11.43 -7.65
C HIS A 42 9.78 10.52 -6.41
N CYS A 43 10.61 9.48 -6.38
CA CYS A 43 10.72 8.56 -5.25
C CYS A 43 11.33 9.19 -3.99
N GLN A 44 12.01 10.33 -4.09
CA GLN A 44 12.49 11.08 -2.92
C GLN A 44 11.40 11.96 -2.31
N SER A 45 10.34 12.26 -3.07
CA SER A 45 9.26 13.14 -2.63
C SER A 45 8.01 12.39 -2.19
N TYR A 46 7.77 11.20 -2.73
CA TYR A 46 6.54 10.45 -2.49
C TYR A 46 6.80 8.96 -2.28
N ARG A 47 5.97 8.32 -1.44
CA ARG A 47 5.92 6.87 -1.31
C ARG A 47 4.81 6.23 -2.13
N HIS A 48 5.07 5.03 -2.63
CA HIS A 48 4.23 4.30 -3.59
C HIS A 48 3.74 2.98 -3.00
N CYS A 49 2.99 3.05 -1.90
CA CYS A 49 2.34 1.90 -1.30
C CYS A 49 0.82 2.07 -1.31
N VAL A 50 0.10 0.97 -1.12
CA VAL A 50 -1.35 1.04 -0.87
C VAL A 50 -1.62 1.28 0.62
N PRO A 51 -2.62 2.09 0.97
CA PRO A 51 -3.01 2.32 2.36
C PRO A 51 -3.52 1.03 3.01
N MET A 52 -3.37 0.91 4.34
CA MET A 52 -4.03 -0.16 5.09
C MET A 52 -5.54 0.07 5.05
N CYS A 53 -6.29 -1.01 4.81
CA CYS A 53 -7.74 -0.99 4.93
C CYS A 53 -8.13 -0.60 6.35
N ARG A 54 -9.05 0.37 6.47
CA ARG A 54 -9.53 0.86 7.76
C ARG A 54 -10.19 -0.21 8.64
N PHE A 55 -10.68 -1.29 8.03
CA PHE A 55 -11.32 -2.40 8.73
C PHE A 55 -10.35 -3.55 9.05
N GLY A 56 -9.15 -3.54 8.47
CA GLY A 56 -8.13 -4.56 8.72
C GLY A 56 -8.66 -5.98 8.58
N HIS A 57 -8.49 -6.79 9.64
CA HIS A 57 -8.99 -8.17 9.71
C HIS A 57 -10.51 -8.31 9.65
N PHE A 58 -11.25 -7.26 9.95
CA PHE A 58 -12.72 -7.26 9.98
C PHE A 58 -13.33 -6.72 8.68
N CYS A 59 -12.52 -6.56 7.61
CA CYS A 59 -13.05 -6.08 6.35
C CYS A 59 -14.01 -7.11 5.76
N THR A 60 -15.26 -6.69 5.54
CA THR A 60 -16.30 -7.51 4.91
C THR A 60 -16.31 -7.41 3.38
N LYS A 61 -15.53 -6.49 2.81
CA LYS A 61 -15.42 -6.26 1.35
C LYS A 61 -14.37 -7.14 0.68
N PHE A 62 -14.15 -8.34 1.20
CA PHE A 62 -13.17 -9.29 0.64
C PHE A 62 -13.61 -9.90 -0.69
N HIS A 63 -14.85 -9.67 -1.14
CA HIS A 63 -15.30 -10.02 -2.49
C HIS A 63 -15.13 -8.90 -3.52
N ASP A 64 -14.75 -7.69 -3.09
CA ASP A 64 -14.57 -6.55 -4.00
C ASP A 64 -13.10 -6.49 -4.45
N GLU A 65 -12.82 -7.02 -5.64
CA GLU A 65 -11.46 -7.10 -6.19
C GLU A 65 -10.78 -5.73 -6.28
N LYS A 66 -11.56 -4.70 -6.61
CA LYS A 66 -11.07 -3.32 -6.64
C LYS A 66 -10.58 -2.88 -5.25
N HIS A 67 -11.39 -3.04 -4.21
CA HIS A 67 -10.99 -2.74 -2.84
C HIS A 67 -9.76 -3.54 -2.37
N LEU A 68 -9.70 -4.84 -2.72
CA LEU A 68 -8.56 -5.71 -2.39
C LEU A 68 -7.26 -5.32 -3.10
N SER A 69 -7.34 -4.67 -4.27
CA SER A 69 -6.15 -4.17 -4.98
C SER A 69 -5.74 -2.77 -4.54
N GLU A 70 -6.70 -1.93 -4.14
CA GLU A 70 -6.48 -0.54 -3.73
C GLU A 70 -6.04 -0.39 -2.26
N GLU A 71 -6.34 -1.35 -1.38
CA GLU A 71 -6.00 -1.33 0.04
C GLU A 71 -5.22 -2.59 0.47
N ASN A 72 -4.33 -2.43 1.45
CA ASN A 72 -3.62 -3.53 2.10
C ASN A 72 -4.46 -4.11 3.22
N HIS A 73 -4.54 -5.43 3.29
CA HIS A 73 -5.21 -6.15 4.37
C HIS A 73 -4.20 -7.05 5.10
N PRO A 74 -4.40 -7.27 6.41
CA PRO A 74 -3.55 -8.16 7.19
C PRO A 74 -3.92 -9.64 7.05
N PHE A 75 -4.96 -9.98 6.28
CA PHE A 75 -5.32 -11.35 5.92
C PHE A 75 -4.77 -11.72 4.53
N LEU A 76 -4.61 -13.02 4.28
CA LEU A 76 -4.22 -13.52 2.97
C LEU A 76 -5.30 -13.22 1.94
N GLN A 77 -4.89 -12.78 0.75
CA GLN A 77 -5.81 -12.57 -0.37
C GLN A 77 -6.63 -13.86 -0.61
N PRO A 78 -7.95 -13.75 -0.81
CA PRO A 78 -8.77 -14.92 -1.12
C PRO A 78 -8.26 -15.62 -2.38
N CYS A 79 -8.41 -16.95 -2.43
CA CYS A 79 -7.99 -17.73 -3.59
C CYS A 79 -8.71 -17.24 -4.85
N SER A 80 -8.03 -17.22 -6.01
CA SER A 80 -8.60 -16.80 -7.29
C SER A 80 -9.80 -17.66 -7.74
N PHE A 81 -9.98 -18.84 -7.13
CA PHE A 81 -11.09 -19.77 -7.38
C PHE A 81 -12.18 -19.72 -6.30
N THR A 82 -12.10 -18.78 -5.36
CA THR A 82 -13.18 -18.59 -4.38
C THR A 82 -14.40 -18.05 -5.14
N PRO A 83 -15.56 -18.74 -5.15
CA PRO A 83 -16.72 -18.27 -5.88
C PRO A 83 -17.20 -16.95 -5.27
N PHE A 84 -17.02 -15.86 -6.02
CA PHE A 84 -17.60 -14.57 -5.70
C PHE A 84 -19.11 -14.69 -5.93
N HIS A 85 -19.92 -14.48 -4.88
CA HIS A 85 -21.37 -14.38 -4.98
C HIS A 85 -21.80 -12.97 -5.37
#